data_AF-A0AA88JZZ2-F1
#
_entry.id   AF-A0AA88JZZ2-F1
#
_cell.length_a   1.000
_cell.length_b   1.000
_cell.length_c   1.000
_cell.angle_alpha   90.00
_cell.angle_beta   90.00
_cell.angle_gamma   90.00
#
_symmetry.space_group_name_H-M   'P 1'
#
loop_
_entity.id
_entity.type
_entity.pdbx_description
1 polymer ?
#
loop_
_entity_poly.entity_id
_entity_poly.type
_entity_poly.pdbx_seq_one_letter_code
_entity_poly.pdbx_strand_id
1 'polypeptide(L)'
;MLTRFFMLSALLALPLAVSAQLRNPLKHLLRRDTTAVVQQVLAAPQAHRLQIIYTQIRRNALGWPRFKSYTYRLRPAEYFYPASTVKLPTAAVALAKLRTLNAARLEPETPLRIDSAFAGQTRVLADSSAPGRRPSIGNYIRKVLLVSDNDAFNRLYEYVGQQELNRALADHALPRTRIIHRLAVGDKEPGSRHTNPFTFFADTTRSTVLYRQPAATNTAPLPPLQATDFRIGQAYLEGNQRVEQPLDFGTKSYFPLNEQQQVLRALLFPAFVPPRQRFDLVPEDYALLRKYLHLPPRRSRFPRYDSVAFPDNYAKFLLVGGPPARLREGVRIYNKIGQAYGFLIDNACVVDSLRGVEFMLSAVVYCNADGVLNDDQYEYDTVGLPFLRRLGQLLYDYELGRTSPARTRQIRAYWAESKERSQP
;
A
#
# COMPACT_ATOMS: atom_id res chain seq x y z
N MET A 1 -61.54 -52.82 37.04
CA MET A 1 -61.19 -53.20 35.65
C MET A 1 -60.41 -52.06 35.04
N LEU A 2 -59.25 -52.39 34.43
CA LEU A 2 -58.48 -51.63 33.44
C LEU A 2 -57.90 -50.26 33.87
N THR A 3 -56.59 -50.12 34.18
CA THR A 3 -55.34 -50.21 33.39
C THR A 3 -54.76 -48.83 33.02
N ARG A 4 -53.47 -48.65 33.38
CA ARG A 4 -52.36 -48.06 32.58
C ARG A 4 -52.46 -46.53 32.30
N PHE A 5 -51.41 -45.72 32.17
CA PHE A 5 -49.95 -45.88 32.07
C PHE A 5 -49.29 -44.49 32.29
N PHE A 6 -48.00 -44.51 32.59
CA PHE A 6 -47.01 -43.42 32.63
C PHE A 6 -47.16 -42.28 31.60
N MET A 7 -46.78 -41.05 31.99
CA MET A 7 -45.59 -40.40 31.41
C MET A 7 -45.11 -39.18 32.22
N LEU A 8 -43.90 -39.32 32.75
CA LEU A 8 -43.07 -38.28 33.34
C LEU A 8 -42.56 -37.38 32.20
N SER A 9 -43.07 -36.15 32.10
CA SER A 9 -42.61 -35.19 31.10
C SER A 9 -41.40 -34.43 31.66
N ALA A 10 -40.21 -34.95 31.41
CA ALA A 10 -38.97 -34.22 31.58
C ALA A 10 -38.91 -33.07 30.55
N LEU A 11 -39.14 -31.84 31.00
CA LEU A 11 -38.83 -30.64 30.22
C LEU A 11 -37.30 -30.48 30.16
N LEU A 12 -36.71 -31.19 29.19
CA LEU A 12 -35.36 -30.97 28.71
C LEU A 12 -35.24 -29.52 28.24
N ALA A 13 -34.41 -28.76 28.96
CA ALA A 13 -33.93 -27.46 28.53
C ALA A 13 -33.30 -27.59 27.13
N LEU A 14 -33.98 -27.03 26.12
CA LEU A 14 -33.36 -26.73 24.84
C LEU A 14 -32.20 -25.77 25.10
N PRO A 15 -30.96 -26.09 24.71
CA PRO A 15 -29.94 -25.06 24.62
C PRO A 15 -30.41 -24.15 23.49
N LEU A 16 -30.90 -22.96 23.84
CA LEU A 16 -30.92 -21.82 22.94
C LEU A 16 -29.54 -21.80 22.28
N ALA A 17 -29.50 -22.16 21.00
CA ALA A 17 -28.35 -21.94 20.16
C ALA A 17 -28.15 -20.42 20.15
N VAL A 18 -27.40 -19.93 21.13
CA VAL A 18 -26.80 -18.61 21.10
C VAL A 18 -25.94 -18.65 19.86
N SER A 19 -26.49 -18.16 18.75
CA SER A 19 -25.70 -17.70 17.63
C SER A 19 -24.79 -16.64 18.23
N ALA A 20 -23.62 -17.07 18.69
CA ALA A 20 -22.57 -16.17 19.12
C ALA A 20 -22.23 -15.38 17.87
N GLN A 21 -22.85 -14.20 17.72
CA GLN A 21 -22.36 -13.16 16.84
C GLN A 21 -20.87 -13.09 17.12
N LEU A 22 -20.06 -13.60 16.19
CA LEU A 22 -18.62 -13.55 16.31
C LEU A 22 -18.25 -12.09 16.45
N ARG A 23 -17.98 -11.71 17.71
CA ARG A 23 -17.29 -10.49 18.13
C ARG A 23 -16.14 -10.27 17.14
N ASN A 24 -15.84 -9.00 16.83
CA ASN A 24 -14.74 -8.57 15.98
C ASN A 24 -13.57 -9.61 15.95
N PRO A 25 -13.44 -10.42 14.87
CA PRO A 25 -12.54 -11.58 14.87
C PRO A 25 -11.09 -11.16 15.00
N LEU A 26 -10.73 -9.97 14.49
CA LEU A 26 -9.38 -9.41 14.63
C LEU A 26 -8.99 -9.27 16.11
N LYS A 27 -9.85 -8.66 16.93
CA LYS A 27 -9.56 -8.51 18.38
C LYS A 27 -9.45 -9.86 19.08
N HIS A 28 -10.27 -10.83 18.69
CA HIS A 28 -10.23 -12.17 19.29
C HIS A 28 -8.95 -12.92 18.95
N LEU A 29 -8.55 -12.92 17.68
CA LEU A 29 -7.32 -13.57 17.19
C LEU A 29 -6.08 -12.95 17.85
N LEU A 30 -6.00 -11.62 17.89
CA LEU A 30 -4.91 -10.90 18.55
C LEU A 30 -4.77 -11.27 20.04
N ARG A 31 -5.88 -11.32 20.78
CA ARG A 31 -5.87 -11.62 22.22
C ARG A 31 -5.50 -13.07 22.55
N ARG A 32 -5.74 -14.00 21.63
CA ARG A 32 -5.47 -15.43 21.84
C ARG A 32 -4.10 -15.88 21.37
N ASP A 33 -3.42 -15.09 20.54
CA ASP A 33 -2.11 -15.46 20.05
C ASP A 33 -1.06 -15.36 21.15
N THR A 34 -0.31 -16.42 21.40
CA THR A 34 0.70 -16.48 22.48
C THR A 34 2.12 -16.15 22.00
N THR A 35 2.29 -15.73 20.75
CA THR A 35 3.63 -15.40 20.22
C THR A 35 4.19 -14.21 20.98
N ALA A 36 5.42 -14.35 21.51
CA ALA A 36 6.04 -13.34 22.37
C ALA A 36 6.00 -11.93 21.76
N VAL A 37 6.34 -11.78 20.47
CA VAL A 37 6.34 -10.47 19.78
C VAL A 37 4.93 -9.87 19.65
N VAL A 38 3.89 -10.70 19.50
CA VAL A 38 2.50 -10.22 19.45
C VAL A 38 2.08 -9.74 20.83
N GLN A 39 2.41 -10.49 21.88
CA GLN A 39 2.14 -10.09 23.26
C GLN A 39 2.88 -8.79 23.64
N GLN A 40 4.16 -8.66 23.26
CA GLN A 40 4.96 -7.45 23.45
C GLN A 40 4.28 -6.23 22.83
N VAL A 41 3.92 -6.30 21.54
CA VAL A 41 3.31 -5.16 20.83
C VAL A 41 1.91 -4.85 21.40
N LEU A 42 1.13 -5.87 21.78
CA LEU A 42 -0.21 -5.68 22.33
C LEU A 42 -0.23 -5.23 23.80
N ALA A 43 0.87 -5.39 24.54
CA ALA A 43 1.04 -4.84 25.88
C ALA A 43 1.21 -3.31 25.86
N ALA A 44 1.84 -2.77 24.81
CA ALA A 44 2.07 -1.34 24.64
C ALA A 44 1.65 -0.81 23.25
N PRO A 45 0.39 -1.00 22.82
CA PRO A 45 -0.02 -0.69 21.45
C PRO A 45 0.13 0.80 21.14
N GLN A 46 -0.07 1.67 22.14
CA GLN A 46 0.13 3.11 22.02
C GLN A 46 1.57 3.47 21.65
N ALA A 47 2.55 2.93 22.40
CA ALA A 47 3.98 3.15 22.16
C ALA A 47 4.38 2.70 20.75
N HIS A 48 3.83 1.57 20.30
CA HIS A 48 4.04 1.07 18.94
C HIS A 48 3.23 1.78 17.86
N ARG A 49 2.43 2.81 18.17
CA ARG A 49 1.52 3.47 17.20
C ARG A 49 0.72 2.47 16.34
N LEU A 50 0.50 1.26 16.87
CA LEU A 50 -0.22 0.17 16.25
C LEU A 50 -1.63 0.56 15.81
N GLN A 51 -1.88 0.49 14.52
CA GLN A 51 -3.23 0.53 13.96
C GLN A 51 -3.38 -0.64 12.99
N ILE A 52 -4.53 -1.31 13.01
CA ILE A 52 -4.81 -2.45 12.12
C ILE A 52 -6.22 -2.32 11.55
N ILE A 53 -6.34 -2.58 10.24
CA ILE A 53 -7.60 -2.71 9.51
C ILE A 53 -7.61 -4.06 8.80
N TYR A 54 -8.48 -4.96 9.24
CA TYR A 54 -8.78 -6.19 8.54
C TYR A 54 -10.10 -6.03 7.79
N THR A 55 -10.09 -6.18 6.47
CA THR A 55 -11.31 -6.19 5.66
C THR A 55 -11.57 -7.59 5.13
N GLN A 56 -12.63 -8.16 5.64
CA GLN A 56 -13.16 -9.45 5.26
C GLN A 56 -13.87 -9.34 3.91
N ILE A 57 -13.46 -10.15 2.93
CA ILE A 57 -14.10 -10.18 1.60
C ILE A 57 -15.02 -11.39 1.51
N ARG A 58 -16.32 -11.16 1.40
CA ARG A 58 -17.36 -12.18 1.18
C ARG A 58 -17.82 -12.12 -0.26
N ARG A 59 -18.04 -13.27 -0.90
CA ARG A 59 -18.58 -13.31 -2.26
C ARG A 59 -20.04 -13.76 -2.22
N ASN A 60 -20.91 -13.08 -2.98
CA ASN A 60 -22.31 -13.49 -3.14
C ASN A 60 -22.42 -14.67 -4.14
N ALA A 61 -23.64 -15.11 -4.45
CA ALA A 61 -23.87 -16.20 -5.42
C ALA A 61 -23.26 -15.92 -6.82
N LEU A 62 -23.29 -14.65 -7.26
CA LEU A 62 -22.69 -14.19 -8.52
C LEU A 62 -21.15 -14.01 -8.43
N GLY A 63 -20.54 -14.31 -7.28
CA GLY A 63 -19.10 -14.13 -7.06
C GLY A 63 -18.68 -12.68 -6.80
N TRP A 64 -19.61 -11.74 -6.65
CA TRP A 64 -19.28 -10.33 -6.39
C TRP A 64 -18.84 -10.10 -4.94
N PRO A 65 -17.78 -9.32 -4.71
CA PRO A 65 -17.25 -9.07 -3.38
C PRO A 65 -18.16 -8.12 -2.57
N ARG A 66 -18.25 -8.40 -1.27
CA ARG A 66 -18.81 -7.56 -0.21
C ARG A 66 -17.76 -7.43 0.87
N PHE A 67 -17.53 -6.20 1.30
CA PHE A 67 -16.45 -5.85 2.22
C PHE A 67 -17.01 -5.61 3.63
N LYS A 68 -16.43 -6.26 4.64
CA LYS A 68 -16.73 -5.98 6.05
C LYS A 68 -15.42 -5.75 6.81
N SER A 69 -15.23 -4.54 7.31
CA SER A 69 -14.00 -4.14 7.98
C SER A 69 -14.10 -4.29 9.50
N TYR A 70 -12.98 -4.66 10.10
CA TYR A 70 -12.75 -4.74 11.54
C TYR A 70 -11.45 -4.03 11.86
N THR A 71 -11.44 -3.26 12.94
CA THR A 71 -10.30 -2.43 13.29
C THR A 71 -9.76 -2.73 14.69
N TYR A 72 -8.47 -2.47 14.87
CA TYR A 72 -7.80 -2.40 16.16
C TYR A 72 -7.07 -1.06 16.22
N ARG A 73 -7.45 -0.22 17.19
CA ARG A 73 -6.90 1.14 17.42
C ARG A 73 -6.73 1.97 16.14
N LEU A 74 -7.68 1.91 15.20
CA LEU A 74 -7.67 2.82 14.06
C LEU A 74 -7.86 4.26 14.56
N ARG A 75 -6.85 5.11 14.35
CA ARG A 75 -6.83 6.50 14.77
C ARG A 75 -6.34 7.37 13.60
N PRO A 76 -7.23 7.78 12.67
CA PRO A 76 -6.87 8.59 11.51
C PRO A 76 -6.44 10.04 11.81
N ALA A 77 -6.39 10.42 13.08
CA ALA A 77 -5.81 11.69 13.54
C ALA A 77 -4.46 11.47 14.22
N GLU A 78 -4.11 10.26 14.64
CA GLU A 78 -2.78 10.00 15.20
C GLU A 78 -1.78 9.89 14.06
N TYR A 79 -0.74 10.72 14.11
CA TYR A 79 0.26 10.76 13.06
C TYR A 79 1.11 9.48 13.04
N PHE A 80 1.40 9.00 11.84
CA PHE A 80 2.53 8.13 11.54
C PHE A 80 3.12 8.59 10.22
N TYR A 81 4.44 8.46 10.06
CA TYR A 81 5.06 8.83 8.79
C TYR A 81 4.73 7.78 7.73
N PRO A 82 4.08 8.15 6.60
CA PRO A 82 3.56 7.16 5.64
C PRO A 82 4.66 6.47 4.82
N ALA A 83 5.89 7.01 4.84
CA ALA A 83 7.03 6.49 4.09
C ALA A 83 6.65 6.17 2.62
N SER A 84 7.08 5.02 2.10
CA SER A 84 6.86 4.62 0.71
C SER A 84 5.41 4.23 0.36
N THR A 85 4.44 4.30 1.28
CA THR A 85 3.03 4.01 0.93
C THR A 85 2.43 5.07 0.01
N VAL A 86 2.95 6.31 0.07
CA VAL A 86 2.55 7.44 -0.79
C VAL A 86 2.74 7.16 -2.29
N LYS A 87 3.60 6.19 -2.64
CA LYS A 87 3.93 5.93 -4.04
C LYS A 87 2.79 5.30 -4.83
N LEU A 88 1.94 4.51 -4.17
CA LEU A 88 0.80 3.85 -4.83
C LEU A 88 -0.24 4.85 -5.34
N PRO A 89 -0.79 5.77 -4.52
CA PRO A 89 -1.74 6.75 -5.03
C PRO A 89 -1.09 7.70 -6.06
N THR A 90 0.19 8.06 -5.90
CA THR A 90 0.89 8.87 -6.91
C THR A 90 1.02 8.15 -8.26
N ALA A 91 1.28 6.84 -8.27
CA ALA A 91 1.30 6.06 -9.50
C ALA A 91 -0.08 6.02 -10.19
N ALA A 92 -1.16 5.89 -9.42
CA ALA A 92 -2.52 5.93 -9.95
C ALA A 92 -2.86 7.31 -10.54
N VAL A 93 -2.54 8.40 -9.84
CA VAL A 93 -2.76 9.76 -10.34
C VAL A 93 -1.91 10.06 -11.58
N ALA A 94 -0.67 9.56 -11.65
CA ALA A 94 0.18 9.71 -12.83
C ALA A 94 -0.43 9.04 -14.08
N LEU A 95 -1.02 7.86 -13.94
CA LEU A 95 -1.76 7.21 -15.03
C LEU A 95 -3.03 8.01 -15.39
N ALA A 96 -3.80 8.46 -14.41
CA ALA A 96 -4.99 9.28 -14.66
C ALA A 96 -4.63 10.57 -15.44
N LYS A 97 -3.56 11.27 -15.03
CA LYS A 97 -3.02 12.43 -15.75
C LYS A 97 -2.61 12.09 -17.17
N LEU A 98 -1.99 10.93 -17.40
CA LEU A 98 -1.65 10.49 -18.76
C LEU A 98 -2.91 10.43 -19.66
N ARG A 99 -4.04 10.00 -19.11
CA ARG A 99 -5.32 9.91 -19.83
C ARG A 99 -5.98 11.26 -20.08
N THR A 100 -5.74 12.28 -19.26
CA THR A 100 -6.21 13.63 -19.57
C THR A 100 -5.45 14.26 -20.74
N LEU A 101 -4.23 13.79 -21.02
CA LEU A 101 -3.39 14.21 -22.15
C LEU A 101 -3.65 13.40 -23.44
N ASN A 102 -4.74 12.65 -23.53
CA ASN A 102 -5.01 11.67 -24.60
C ASN A 102 -4.91 12.23 -26.04
N ALA A 103 -5.11 13.54 -26.25
CA ALA A 103 -4.90 14.16 -27.57
C ALA A 103 -3.47 13.94 -28.11
N ALA A 104 -2.48 13.77 -27.22
CA ALA A 104 -1.10 13.47 -27.57
C ALA A 104 -0.82 11.96 -27.76
N ARG A 105 -1.84 11.10 -27.65
CA ARG A 105 -1.75 9.62 -27.77
C ARG A 105 -0.64 9.02 -26.90
N LEU A 106 -0.50 9.54 -25.67
CA LEU A 106 0.50 9.07 -24.73
C LEU A 106 0.07 7.77 -24.08
N GLU A 107 1.00 6.82 -24.02
CA GLU A 107 0.86 5.54 -23.34
C GLU A 107 1.91 5.41 -22.23
N PRO A 108 1.72 4.50 -21.26
CA PRO A 108 2.68 4.33 -20.17
C PRO A 108 4.10 4.07 -20.66
N GLU A 109 4.25 3.42 -21.81
CA GLU A 109 5.55 3.14 -22.43
C GLU A 109 6.07 4.23 -23.38
N THR A 110 5.34 5.34 -23.57
CA THR A 110 5.81 6.43 -24.42
C THR A 110 7.18 6.95 -23.92
N PRO A 111 8.22 6.93 -24.77
CA PRO A 111 9.55 7.39 -24.38
C PRO A 111 9.54 8.85 -23.95
N LEU A 112 10.24 9.14 -22.85
CA LEU A 112 10.36 10.50 -22.33
C LEU A 112 11.80 10.92 -22.04
N ARG A 113 11.96 12.24 -21.87
CA ARG A 113 13.12 12.90 -21.25
C ARG A 113 12.64 13.85 -20.16
N ILE A 114 13.45 13.98 -19.12
CA ILE A 114 13.23 14.90 -18.00
C ILE A 114 14.41 15.88 -17.98
N ASP A 115 14.15 17.18 -18.03
CA ASP A 115 15.20 18.20 -17.86
C ASP A 115 15.17 18.77 -16.44
N SER A 116 15.99 19.75 -16.12
CA SER A 116 16.02 20.44 -14.83
C SER A 116 15.83 21.94 -15.02
N ALA A 117 15.01 22.56 -14.19
CA ALA A 117 14.70 23.99 -14.22
C ALA A 117 14.81 24.68 -12.85
N PHE A 118 15.14 23.93 -11.79
CA PHE A 118 15.29 24.47 -10.44
C PHE A 118 16.43 23.77 -9.68
N ALA A 119 16.96 24.42 -8.64
CA ALA A 119 18.03 23.89 -7.81
C ALA A 119 17.67 22.51 -7.21
N GLY A 120 18.63 21.58 -7.23
CA GLY A 120 18.43 20.22 -6.72
C GLY A 120 17.60 19.29 -7.62
N GLN A 121 17.15 19.75 -8.80
CA GLN A 121 16.56 18.87 -9.81
C GLN A 121 17.64 18.18 -10.63
N THR A 122 17.40 16.92 -10.99
CA THR A 122 18.30 16.16 -11.88
C THR A 122 17.60 15.79 -13.19
N ARG A 123 18.39 15.75 -14.28
CA ARG A 123 17.94 15.41 -15.63
C ARG A 123 17.91 13.89 -15.81
N VAL A 124 17.00 13.39 -16.65
CA VAL A 124 16.97 11.98 -17.07
C VAL A 124 16.88 11.90 -18.59
N LEU A 125 18.00 11.50 -19.20
CA LEU A 125 18.11 11.30 -20.65
C LEU A 125 18.03 9.82 -21.04
N ALA A 126 18.33 8.91 -20.13
CA ALA A 126 18.28 7.47 -20.33
C ALA A 126 17.98 6.77 -19.00
N ASP A 127 17.38 5.58 -19.06
CA ASP A 127 17.12 4.73 -17.90
C ASP A 127 17.61 3.32 -18.25
N SER A 128 18.77 2.91 -17.74
CA SER A 128 19.38 1.60 -18.04
C SER A 128 18.52 0.42 -17.60
N SER A 129 17.58 0.64 -16.69
CA SER A 129 16.67 -0.39 -16.19
C SER A 129 15.47 -0.64 -17.10
N ALA A 130 15.21 0.28 -18.05
CA ALA A 130 14.07 0.24 -18.95
C ALA A 130 14.39 -0.46 -20.29
N PRO A 131 13.37 -0.99 -20.99
CA PRO A 131 13.53 -1.50 -22.36
C PRO A 131 14.16 -0.43 -23.29
N GLY A 132 15.21 -0.81 -24.01
CA GLY A 132 15.91 0.10 -24.93
C GLY A 132 16.58 1.31 -24.25
N ARG A 133 16.76 1.28 -22.92
CA ARG A 133 17.29 2.35 -22.08
C ARG A 133 16.43 3.63 -22.06
N ARG A 134 15.12 3.49 -22.31
CA ARG A 134 14.19 4.61 -22.47
C ARG A 134 13.36 4.80 -21.21
N PRO A 135 13.47 5.94 -20.52
CA PRO A 135 12.55 6.29 -19.44
C PRO A 135 11.12 6.35 -19.99
N SER A 136 10.18 5.88 -19.18
CA SER A 136 8.74 5.92 -19.43
C SER A 136 8.00 5.96 -18.10
N ILE A 137 6.76 6.47 -18.10
CA ILE A 137 5.91 6.49 -16.90
C ILE A 137 5.67 5.05 -16.40
N GLY A 138 5.45 4.12 -17.33
CA GLY A 138 5.29 2.70 -17.05
C GLY A 138 6.51 2.10 -16.36
N ASN A 139 7.74 2.40 -16.80
CA ASN A 139 8.94 1.89 -16.13
C ASN A 139 9.09 2.43 -14.71
N TYR A 140 8.79 3.71 -14.47
CA TYR A 140 8.79 4.26 -13.13
C TYR A 140 7.76 3.59 -12.21
N ILE A 141 6.56 3.31 -12.72
CA ILE A 141 5.53 2.59 -11.97
C ILE A 141 6.01 1.17 -11.62
N ARG A 142 6.65 0.46 -12.54
CA ARG A 142 7.24 -0.88 -12.27
C ARG A 142 8.24 -0.81 -11.11
N LYS A 143 9.20 0.12 -11.18
CA LYS A 143 10.22 0.33 -10.14
C LYS A 143 9.61 0.64 -8.77
N VAL A 144 8.58 1.50 -8.76
CA VAL A 144 7.83 1.88 -7.55
C VAL A 144 7.12 0.70 -6.90
N LEU A 145 6.46 -0.15 -7.69
CA LEU A 145 5.62 -1.23 -7.18
C LEU A 145 6.42 -2.49 -6.83
N LEU A 146 7.50 -2.79 -7.56
CA LEU A 146 8.30 -3.99 -7.35
C LEU A 146 9.29 -3.88 -6.19
N VAL A 147 10.05 -2.77 -6.15
CA VAL A 147 11.18 -2.61 -5.22
C VAL A 147 11.14 -1.29 -4.46
N SER A 148 10.03 -0.56 -4.56
CA SER A 148 9.84 0.69 -3.82
C SER A 148 10.95 1.71 -4.10
N ASP A 149 11.34 1.86 -5.36
CA ASP A 149 12.39 2.80 -5.80
C ASP A 149 12.00 4.27 -5.51
N ASN A 150 12.89 5.03 -4.86
CA ASN A 150 12.64 6.43 -4.48
C ASN A 150 12.79 7.39 -5.67
N ASP A 151 13.77 7.17 -6.53
CA ASP A 151 14.00 8.01 -7.70
C ASP A 151 12.79 7.94 -8.65
N ALA A 152 12.30 6.74 -8.95
CA ALA A 152 11.13 6.54 -9.78
C ALA A 152 9.88 7.21 -9.20
N PHE A 153 9.67 7.14 -7.88
CA PHE A 153 8.60 7.89 -7.23
C PHE A 153 8.77 9.40 -7.42
N ASN A 154 9.97 9.92 -7.23
CA ASN A 154 10.25 11.34 -7.41
C ASN A 154 9.92 11.80 -8.83
N ARG A 155 10.20 10.97 -9.85
CA ARG A 155 9.83 11.28 -11.25
C ARG A 155 8.33 11.29 -11.47
N LEU A 156 7.58 10.39 -10.84
CA LEU A 156 6.11 10.40 -10.91
C LEU A 156 5.53 11.61 -10.16
N TYR A 157 6.09 11.96 -9.00
CA TYR A 157 5.71 13.14 -8.24
C TYR A 157 5.99 14.43 -9.04
N GLU A 158 7.15 14.54 -9.68
CA GLU A 158 7.53 15.66 -10.54
C GLU A 158 6.64 15.73 -11.79
N TYR A 159 6.32 14.58 -12.40
CA TYR A 159 5.42 14.52 -13.55
C TYR A 159 4.01 15.00 -13.19
N VAL A 160 3.45 14.53 -12.08
CA VAL A 160 2.10 14.94 -11.65
C VAL A 160 2.11 16.39 -11.18
N GLY A 161 3.07 16.80 -10.36
CA GLY A 161 3.09 18.10 -9.69
C GLY A 161 2.44 18.06 -8.31
N GLN A 162 3.05 18.74 -7.33
CA GLN A 162 2.59 18.76 -5.93
C GLN A 162 1.13 19.22 -5.81
N GLN A 163 0.77 20.33 -6.47
CA GLN A 163 -0.58 20.89 -6.39
C GLN A 163 -1.62 19.95 -7.01
N GLU A 164 -1.36 19.49 -8.24
CA GLU A 164 -2.25 18.59 -8.97
C GLU A 164 -2.44 17.26 -8.23
N LEU A 165 -1.35 16.69 -7.69
CA LEU A 165 -1.40 15.46 -6.91
C LEU A 165 -2.34 15.60 -5.72
N ASN A 166 -2.17 16.62 -4.88
CA ASN A 166 -2.99 16.77 -3.68
C ASN A 166 -4.46 17.10 -4.00
N ARG A 167 -4.71 17.88 -5.06
CA ARG A 167 -6.07 18.12 -5.54
C ARG A 167 -6.74 16.82 -6.00
N ALA A 168 -6.07 16.04 -6.86
CA ALA A 168 -6.61 14.77 -7.35
C ALA A 168 -6.90 13.78 -6.21
N LEU A 169 -6.06 13.74 -5.17
CA LEU A 169 -6.32 12.90 -4.00
C LEU A 169 -7.57 13.34 -3.23
N ALA A 170 -7.75 14.65 -3.03
CA ALA A 170 -8.95 15.18 -2.40
C ALA A 170 -10.22 14.84 -3.23
N ASP A 171 -10.15 15.00 -4.55
CA ASP A 171 -11.25 14.67 -5.49
C ASP A 171 -11.60 13.18 -5.46
N HIS A 172 -10.62 12.31 -5.20
CA HIS A 172 -10.80 10.86 -5.01
C HIS A 172 -11.20 10.45 -3.57
N ALA A 173 -11.78 11.38 -2.81
CA ALA A 173 -12.22 11.18 -1.43
C ALA A 173 -11.11 10.74 -0.47
N LEU A 174 -9.92 11.34 -0.58
CA LEU A 174 -8.79 11.19 0.34
C LEU A 174 -8.46 12.54 1.03
N PRO A 175 -9.42 13.14 1.78
CA PRO A 175 -9.31 14.52 2.25
C PRO A 175 -8.22 14.74 3.31
N ARG A 176 -7.70 13.68 3.95
CA ARG A 176 -6.62 13.78 4.94
C ARG A 176 -5.24 13.52 4.36
N THR A 177 -5.17 12.93 3.17
CA THR A 177 -3.90 12.64 2.51
C THR A 177 -3.25 13.93 2.05
N ARG A 178 -1.97 14.11 2.39
CA ARG A 178 -1.09 15.13 1.84
C ARG A 178 0.23 14.50 1.41
N ILE A 179 0.62 14.68 0.16
CA ILE A 179 1.91 14.23 -0.37
C ILE A 179 2.64 15.46 -0.90
N ILE A 180 3.63 15.92 -0.15
CA ILE A 180 4.17 17.28 -0.33
C ILE A 180 5.67 17.34 -0.55
N HIS A 181 6.38 16.22 -0.60
CA HIS A 181 7.82 16.22 -0.83
C HIS A 181 8.28 14.95 -1.53
N ARG A 182 9.42 15.05 -2.22
CA ARG A 182 10.16 13.90 -2.76
C ARG A 182 10.79 13.08 -1.64
N LEU A 183 11.16 11.84 -1.94
CA LEU A 183 11.74 10.90 -0.98
C LEU A 183 13.24 10.79 -1.15
N ALA A 184 13.96 10.70 -0.02
CA ALA A 184 15.40 10.44 0.07
C ALA A 184 16.32 11.43 -0.67
N VAL A 185 15.87 12.67 -0.89
CA VAL A 185 16.66 13.74 -1.52
C VAL A 185 16.80 14.99 -0.63
N GLY A 186 16.43 14.88 0.65
CA GLY A 186 16.47 16.01 1.59
C GLY A 186 15.53 17.16 1.21
N ASP A 187 14.48 16.87 0.43
CA ASP A 187 13.60 17.87 -0.16
C ASP A 187 12.92 18.72 0.93
N LYS A 188 13.00 20.04 0.77
CA LYS A 188 12.42 21.04 1.66
C LYS A 188 11.81 22.15 0.81
N GLU A 189 10.96 22.97 1.41
CA GLU A 189 10.46 24.19 0.79
C GLU A 189 11.63 25.18 0.55
N PRO A 190 11.65 25.92 -0.58
CA PRO A 190 10.66 25.90 -1.67
C PRO A 190 10.88 24.77 -2.69
N GLY A 191 11.99 24.02 -2.62
CA GLY A 191 12.36 22.98 -3.59
C GLY A 191 11.25 21.93 -3.85
N SER A 192 10.54 21.51 -2.81
CA SER A 192 9.43 20.55 -2.89
C SER A 192 8.25 20.99 -3.77
N ARG A 193 8.16 22.29 -4.09
CA ARG A 193 7.12 22.88 -4.95
C ARG A 193 7.46 22.86 -6.43
N HIS A 194 8.75 22.76 -6.77
CA HIS A 194 9.23 22.89 -8.14
C HIS A 194 9.34 21.53 -8.82
N THR A 195 8.85 21.44 -10.04
CA THR A 195 8.85 20.20 -10.83
C THR A 195 9.59 20.37 -12.14
N ASN A 196 10.21 19.28 -12.57
CA ASN A 196 11.00 19.21 -13.78
C ASN A 196 10.12 19.36 -15.04
N PRO A 197 10.64 19.92 -16.14
CA PRO A 197 10.00 19.81 -17.44
C PRO A 197 10.14 18.40 -18.02
N PHE A 198 9.10 17.94 -18.72
CA PHE A 198 9.06 16.62 -19.39
C PHE A 198 8.86 16.81 -20.89
N THR A 199 9.48 15.96 -21.71
CA THR A 199 9.20 15.88 -23.14
C THR A 199 8.96 14.42 -23.52
N PHE A 200 7.84 14.15 -24.17
CA PHE A 200 7.43 12.84 -24.66
C PHE A 200 7.61 12.75 -26.17
N PHE A 201 7.98 11.57 -26.66
CA PHE A 201 8.37 11.36 -28.05
C PHE A 201 7.55 10.25 -28.71
N ALA A 202 7.28 10.38 -30.00
CA ALA A 202 6.48 9.43 -30.77
C ALA A 202 7.23 8.14 -31.05
N ASP A 203 8.54 8.26 -31.13
CA ASP A 203 9.44 7.22 -31.57
C ASP A 203 10.58 7.04 -30.59
N THR A 204 11.30 5.97 -30.84
CA THR A 204 12.40 5.52 -30.03
C THR A 204 13.70 6.28 -30.28
N THR A 205 13.79 6.94 -31.43
CA THR A 205 14.88 7.83 -31.82
C THR A 205 14.76 9.19 -31.14
N ARG A 206 13.61 9.49 -30.54
CA ARG A 206 13.26 10.79 -29.92
C ARG A 206 13.39 11.96 -30.89
N SER A 207 13.11 11.69 -32.16
CA SER A 207 13.12 12.70 -33.23
C SER A 207 11.83 13.51 -33.25
N THR A 208 10.71 12.86 -32.94
CA THR A 208 9.39 13.47 -33.05
C THR A 208 8.81 13.72 -31.66
N VAL A 209 8.57 14.97 -31.30
CA VAL A 209 7.96 15.34 -30.02
C VAL A 209 6.43 15.19 -30.11
N LEU A 210 5.84 14.45 -29.17
CA LEU A 210 4.38 14.35 -29.02
C LEU A 210 3.82 15.40 -28.06
N TYR A 211 4.52 15.63 -26.95
CA TYR A 211 4.04 16.49 -25.88
C TYR A 211 5.18 17.07 -25.07
N ARG A 212 5.03 18.32 -24.64
CA ARG A 212 5.94 19.01 -23.72
C ARG A 212 5.15 19.46 -22.50
N GLN A 213 5.62 19.04 -21.32
CA GLN A 213 5.20 19.62 -20.05
C GLN A 213 6.28 20.61 -19.61
N PRO A 214 5.97 21.90 -19.45
CA PRO A 214 6.93 22.86 -18.90
C PRO A 214 7.23 22.54 -17.43
N ALA A 215 8.31 23.13 -16.91
CA ALA A 215 8.53 23.15 -15.47
C ALA A 215 7.35 23.87 -14.79
N ALA A 216 6.92 23.38 -13.62
CA ALA A 216 5.83 23.97 -12.87
C ALA A 216 6.21 24.19 -11.41
N THR A 217 5.56 25.16 -10.78
CA THR A 217 5.74 25.50 -9.37
C THR A 217 4.38 25.58 -8.68
N ASN A 218 4.21 24.92 -7.53
CA ASN A 218 3.01 25.11 -6.72
C ASN A 218 3.09 26.44 -5.95
N THR A 219 2.31 27.43 -6.35
CA THR A 219 2.20 28.73 -5.64
C THR A 219 1.09 28.75 -4.59
N ALA A 220 0.26 27.72 -4.52
CA ALA A 220 -0.84 27.63 -3.56
C ALA A 220 -0.36 27.18 -2.16
N PRO A 221 -1.12 27.46 -1.08
CA PRO A 221 -0.84 26.91 0.25
C PRO A 221 -0.74 25.37 0.22
N LEU A 222 0.13 24.80 1.05
CA LEU A 222 0.19 23.34 1.20
C LEU A 222 -1.11 22.85 1.86
N PRO A 223 -1.59 21.64 1.50
CA PRO A 223 -2.70 21.03 2.21
C PRO A 223 -2.38 20.93 3.72
N PRO A 224 -3.34 21.27 4.60
CA PRO A 224 -3.10 21.26 6.04
C PRO A 224 -2.88 19.82 6.54
N LEU A 225 -2.01 19.67 7.54
CA LEU A 225 -1.84 18.40 8.24
C LEU A 225 -3.04 18.15 9.16
N GLN A 226 -3.90 17.20 8.78
CA GLN A 226 -5.04 16.78 9.61
C GLN A 226 -4.67 15.63 10.56
N ALA A 227 -3.63 15.84 11.38
CA ALA A 227 -3.15 14.88 12.37
C ALA A 227 -2.56 15.57 13.61
N THR A 228 -2.56 14.85 14.73
CA THR A 228 -1.92 15.18 16.01
C THR A 228 -0.70 14.29 16.25
N ASP A 229 0.10 14.59 17.27
CA ASP A 229 1.22 13.75 17.71
C ASP A 229 2.29 13.55 16.64
N PHE A 230 2.50 14.56 15.80
CA PHE A 230 3.49 14.61 14.72
C PHE A 230 4.89 15.07 15.19
N ARG A 231 5.06 15.40 16.47
CA ARG A 231 6.38 15.49 17.10
C ARG A 231 6.70 14.11 17.69
N ILE A 232 7.74 13.46 17.18
CA ILE A 232 8.00 12.04 17.42
C ILE A 232 9.44 11.86 17.92
N GLY A 233 9.63 10.90 18.82
CA GLY A 233 10.91 10.63 19.46
C GLY A 233 11.19 11.55 20.63
N GLN A 234 12.33 11.33 21.26
CA GLN A 234 12.90 12.15 22.34
C GLN A 234 14.13 12.92 21.85
N ALA A 235 14.84 12.36 20.85
CA ALA A 235 15.98 12.99 20.19
C ALA A 235 16.03 12.59 18.71
N TYR A 236 16.88 13.26 17.92
CA TYR A 236 17.22 12.83 16.57
C TYR A 236 18.63 13.23 16.16
N LEU A 237 19.18 12.56 15.15
CA LEU A 237 20.42 12.95 14.50
C LEU A 237 20.17 13.90 13.33
N GLU A 238 20.95 14.98 13.27
CA GLU A 238 21.11 15.86 12.12
C GLU A 238 22.59 15.87 11.70
N GLY A 239 22.91 15.10 10.66
CA GLY A 239 24.29 14.75 10.38
C GLY A 239 24.88 13.93 11.54
N ASN A 240 25.97 14.41 12.12
CA ASN A 240 26.60 13.77 13.29
C ASN A 240 26.16 14.38 14.63
N GLN A 241 25.29 15.41 14.60
CA GLN A 241 24.84 16.09 15.80
C GLN A 241 23.55 15.45 16.33
N ARG A 242 23.54 15.11 17.62
CA ARG A 242 22.34 14.70 18.35
C ARG A 242 21.60 15.94 18.85
N VAL A 243 20.30 16.02 18.54
CA VAL A 243 19.41 17.09 18.99
C VAL A 243 18.43 16.51 20.01
N GLU A 244 18.49 16.99 21.25
CA GLU A 244 17.69 16.49 22.40
C GLU A 244 16.27 17.09 22.42
N GLN A 245 15.51 16.85 21.35
CA GLN A 245 14.09 17.16 21.27
C GLN A 245 13.37 16.23 20.26
N PRO A 246 12.04 16.10 20.32
CA PRO A 246 11.28 15.38 19.30
C PRO A 246 11.47 15.97 17.90
N LEU A 247 11.58 15.12 16.86
CA LEU A 247 11.60 15.57 15.47
C LEU A 247 10.19 16.00 15.04
N ASP A 248 10.08 17.17 14.42
CA ASP A 248 8.82 17.71 13.91
C ASP A 248 8.49 17.17 12.50
N PHE A 249 7.41 16.39 12.37
CA PHE A 249 6.90 15.87 11.10
C PHE A 249 5.81 16.75 10.46
N GLY A 250 5.51 17.93 11.02
CA GLY A 250 4.50 18.86 10.51
C GLY A 250 4.74 19.30 9.06
N THR A 251 6.00 19.29 8.63
CA THR A 251 6.44 19.62 7.26
C THR A 251 6.52 18.40 6.32
N LYS A 252 6.11 17.22 6.78
CA LYS A 252 6.16 15.97 6.00
C LYS A 252 4.77 15.53 5.49
N SER A 253 4.81 14.57 4.56
CA SER A 253 3.62 13.94 3.99
C SER A 253 2.82 13.15 5.03
N TYR A 254 1.50 13.05 4.87
CA TYR A 254 0.60 12.25 5.71
C TYR A 254 -0.36 11.44 4.85
N PHE A 255 -0.58 10.18 5.20
CA PHE A 255 -1.48 9.28 4.47
C PHE A 255 -2.06 8.24 5.45
N PRO A 256 -3.24 8.49 6.04
CA PRO A 256 -3.77 7.66 7.12
C PRO A 256 -4.18 6.27 6.64
N LEU A 257 -4.07 5.28 7.53
CA LEU A 257 -4.18 3.86 7.18
C LEU A 257 -5.53 3.47 6.51
N ASN A 258 -6.63 4.14 6.89
CA ASN A 258 -7.93 3.92 6.26
C ASN A 258 -7.99 4.41 4.80
N GLU A 259 -7.34 5.55 4.51
CA GLU A 259 -7.23 6.08 3.14
C GLU A 259 -6.27 5.22 2.31
N GLN A 260 -5.22 4.67 2.92
CA GLN A 260 -4.37 3.67 2.26
C GLN A 260 -5.17 2.44 1.80
N GLN A 261 -5.97 1.84 2.69
CA GLN A 261 -6.78 0.68 2.33
C GLN A 261 -7.87 1.02 1.30
N GLN A 262 -8.43 2.24 1.36
CA GLN A 262 -9.37 2.74 0.34
C GLN A 262 -8.73 2.76 -1.05
N VAL A 263 -7.52 3.34 -1.19
CA VAL A 263 -6.80 3.38 -2.47
C VAL A 263 -6.57 1.98 -3.00
N LEU A 264 -6.05 1.07 -2.18
CA LEU A 264 -5.81 -0.31 -2.62
C LEU A 264 -7.12 -1.00 -3.06
N ARG A 265 -8.22 -0.80 -2.34
CA ARG A 265 -9.52 -1.35 -2.70
C ARG A 265 -10.02 -0.79 -4.03
N ALA A 266 -9.88 0.52 -4.26
CA ALA A 266 -10.29 1.16 -5.51
C ALA A 266 -9.52 0.61 -6.72
N LEU A 267 -8.23 0.30 -6.57
CA LEU A 267 -7.40 -0.24 -7.65
C LEU A 267 -7.71 -1.72 -7.95
N LEU A 268 -8.01 -2.51 -6.92
CA LEU A 268 -8.28 -3.95 -7.05
C LEU A 268 -9.74 -4.27 -7.40
N PHE A 269 -10.67 -3.42 -6.96
CA PHE A 269 -12.12 -3.61 -7.08
C PHE A 269 -12.85 -2.33 -7.52
N PRO A 270 -12.46 -1.67 -8.64
CA PRO A 270 -13.00 -0.37 -9.04
C PRO A 270 -14.52 -0.38 -9.26
N ALA A 271 -15.07 -1.48 -9.78
CA ALA A 271 -16.51 -1.66 -9.96
C ALA A 271 -17.30 -1.74 -8.63
N PHE A 272 -16.63 -2.01 -7.51
CA PHE A 272 -17.24 -2.23 -6.20
C PHE A 272 -16.87 -1.15 -5.17
N VAL A 273 -16.41 0.01 -5.65
CA VAL A 273 -16.28 1.23 -4.84
C VAL A 273 -17.17 2.34 -5.41
N PRO A 274 -17.59 3.33 -4.59
CA PRO A 274 -18.32 4.50 -5.08
C PRO A 274 -17.56 5.22 -6.19
N PRO A 275 -18.24 5.84 -7.18
CA PRO A 275 -17.59 6.54 -8.29
C PRO A 275 -16.52 7.55 -7.84
N ARG A 276 -16.78 8.36 -6.80
CA ARG A 276 -15.82 9.31 -6.23
C ARG A 276 -14.54 8.71 -5.65
N GLN A 277 -14.46 7.40 -5.45
CA GLN A 277 -13.25 6.71 -4.98
C GLN A 277 -12.45 6.08 -6.13
N ARG A 278 -12.99 6.09 -7.35
CA ARG A 278 -12.35 5.49 -8.52
C ARG A 278 -11.39 6.49 -9.10
N PHE A 279 -10.20 6.01 -9.48
CA PHE A 279 -9.29 6.77 -10.32
C PHE A 279 -9.77 6.67 -11.78
N ASP A 280 -9.60 7.75 -12.53
CA ASP A 280 -9.97 7.84 -13.95
C ASP A 280 -8.96 7.08 -14.83
N LEU A 281 -8.99 5.75 -14.73
CA LEU A 281 -8.05 4.82 -15.35
C LEU A 281 -8.76 3.95 -16.39
N VAL A 282 -8.07 3.64 -17.48
CA VAL A 282 -8.53 2.65 -18.46
C VAL A 282 -8.24 1.21 -17.97
N PRO A 283 -8.88 0.17 -18.53
CA PRO A 283 -8.66 -1.21 -18.09
C PRO A 283 -7.18 -1.64 -18.07
N GLU A 284 -6.38 -1.18 -19.02
CA GLU A 284 -4.95 -1.49 -19.17
C GLU A 284 -4.12 -0.91 -18.01
N ASP A 285 -4.50 0.28 -17.51
CA ASP A 285 -3.87 0.92 -16.37
C ASP A 285 -4.12 0.13 -15.08
N TYR A 286 -5.37 -0.31 -14.86
CA TYR A 286 -5.70 -1.20 -13.74
C TYR A 286 -4.92 -2.52 -13.82
N ALA A 287 -4.78 -3.08 -15.02
CA ALA A 287 -4.03 -4.31 -15.23
C ALA A 287 -2.53 -4.12 -14.93
N LEU A 288 -1.95 -2.99 -15.36
CA LEU A 288 -0.55 -2.63 -15.06
C LEU A 288 -0.31 -2.54 -13.55
N LEU A 289 -1.15 -1.77 -12.85
CA LEU A 289 -1.03 -1.61 -11.39
C LEU A 289 -1.19 -2.95 -10.67
N ARG A 290 -2.22 -3.75 -11.01
CA ARG A 290 -2.48 -5.05 -10.36
C ARG A 290 -1.31 -6.00 -10.54
N LYS A 291 -0.83 -6.17 -11.76
CA LYS A 291 0.30 -7.05 -12.08
C LYS A 291 1.51 -6.74 -11.21
N TYR A 292 1.96 -5.48 -11.20
CA TYR A 292 3.17 -5.11 -10.50
C TYR A 292 3.00 -4.95 -8.98
N LEU A 293 1.77 -4.81 -8.47
CA LEU A 293 1.50 -4.88 -7.03
C LEU A 293 1.80 -6.24 -6.41
N HIS A 294 1.67 -7.34 -7.16
CA HIS A 294 1.89 -8.70 -6.63
C HIS A 294 3.08 -9.45 -7.25
N LEU A 295 3.59 -8.99 -8.39
CA LEU A 295 4.67 -9.68 -9.10
C LEU A 295 5.94 -9.76 -8.23
N PRO A 296 6.52 -10.94 -8.00
CA PRO A 296 7.81 -11.03 -7.33
C PRO A 296 8.93 -10.38 -8.18
N PRO A 297 9.89 -9.64 -7.57
CA PRO A 297 10.93 -8.92 -8.31
C PRO A 297 11.67 -9.78 -9.35
N ARG A 298 12.03 -11.02 -8.99
CA ARG A 298 12.73 -11.96 -9.90
C ARG A 298 11.99 -12.27 -11.21
N ARG A 299 10.67 -12.12 -11.23
CA ARG A 299 9.83 -12.39 -12.42
C ARG A 299 9.72 -11.16 -13.33
N SER A 300 10.23 -10.01 -12.90
CA SER A 300 10.30 -8.82 -13.73
C SER A 300 11.37 -8.98 -14.81
N ARG A 301 11.00 -8.71 -16.06
CA ARG A 301 11.94 -8.65 -17.19
C ARG A 301 12.64 -7.30 -17.25
N PHE A 302 11.88 -6.23 -17.05
CA PHE A 302 12.37 -4.85 -17.01
C PHE A 302 11.66 -4.07 -15.89
N PRO A 303 12.41 -3.53 -14.93
CA PRO A 303 13.82 -3.84 -14.66
C PRO A 303 14.02 -5.32 -14.29
N ARG A 304 15.22 -5.84 -14.52
CA ARG A 304 15.64 -7.14 -14.00
C ARG A 304 16.21 -6.95 -12.60
N TYR A 305 15.75 -7.78 -11.66
CA TYR A 305 16.21 -7.75 -10.28
C TYR A 305 16.92 -9.04 -9.89
N ASP A 306 18.04 -8.89 -9.20
CA ASP A 306 18.74 -10.00 -8.57
C ASP A 306 17.91 -10.56 -7.41
N SER A 307 17.78 -11.88 -7.31
CA SER A 307 16.91 -12.51 -6.30
C SER A 307 17.53 -12.63 -4.92
N VAL A 308 18.84 -12.40 -4.78
CA VAL A 308 19.52 -12.33 -3.48
C VAL A 308 19.25 -10.96 -2.86
N ALA A 309 19.43 -9.88 -3.64
CA ALA A 309 19.12 -8.52 -3.20
C ALA A 309 17.60 -8.26 -3.07
N PHE A 310 16.79 -8.83 -3.96
CA PHE A 310 15.34 -8.66 -4.01
C PHE A 310 14.61 -10.01 -3.97
N PRO A 311 14.54 -10.67 -2.79
CA PRO A 311 13.76 -11.90 -2.63
C PRO A 311 12.26 -11.64 -2.84
N ASP A 312 11.47 -12.71 -2.98
CA ASP A 312 10.04 -12.58 -3.28
C ASP A 312 9.27 -11.79 -2.23
N ASN A 313 9.69 -11.89 -0.97
CA ASN A 313 9.10 -11.18 0.16
C ASN A 313 9.75 -9.82 0.45
N TYR A 314 10.68 -9.32 -0.38
CA TYR A 314 11.40 -8.05 -0.18
C TYR A 314 10.49 -6.89 0.27
N ALA A 315 9.33 -6.75 -0.37
CA ALA A 315 8.34 -5.74 -0.05
C ALA A 315 6.99 -6.35 0.38
N LYS A 316 6.98 -7.53 1.01
CA LYS A 316 5.79 -8.25 1.49
C LYS A 316 5.92 -8.53 2.98
N PHE A 317 5.51 -7.60 3.84
CA PHE A 317 5.74 -7.71 5.30
C PHE A 317 4.66 -8.54 5.99
N LEU A 318 3.39 -8.32 5.63
CA LEU A 318 2.28 -9.14 6.09
C LEU A 318 2.39 -10.55 5.49
N LEU A 319 2.11 -11.56 6.32
CA LEU A 319 2.13 -13.01 6.02
C LEU A 319 3.53 -13.64 5.87
N VAL A 320 4.51 -12.94 5.29
CA VAL A 320 5.82 -13.53 4.93
C VAL A 320 7.05 -12.67 5.30
N GLY A 321 6.87 -11.54 6.00
CA GLY A 321 7.97 -10.62 6.34
C GLY A 321 9.11 -11.26 7.16
N GLY A 322 10.28 -10.63 7.11
CA GLY A 322 11.50 -11.11 7.78
C GLY A 322 12.48 -11.74 6.78
N PRO A 323 13.17 -12.86 7.13
CA PRO A 323 14.20 -13.46 6.28
C PRO A 323 13.73 -13.77 4.86
N PRO A 324 14.64 -13.79 3.86
CA PRO A 324 14.31 -14.11 2.47
C PRO A 324 13.47 -15.39 2.33
N ALA A 325 12.29 -15.27 1.73
CA ALA A 325 11.36 -16.38 1.58
C ALA A 325 10.65 -16.35 0.23
N ARG A 326 10.32 -17.52 -0.30
CA ARG A 326 9.43 -17.67 -1.46
C ARG A 326 7.97 -17.54 -1.03
N LEU A 327 7.13 -16.98 -1.90
CA LEU A 327 5.69 -17.07 -1.71
C LEU A 327 5.19 -18.48 -2.02
N ARG A 328 4.30 -19.00 -1.17
CA ARG A 328 3.63 -20.29 -1.40
C ARG A 328 2.87 -20.27 -2.73
N GLU A 329 2.84 -21.39 -3.42
CA GLU A 329 2.05 -21.53 -4.65
C GLU A 329 0.57 -21.17 -4.41
N GLY A 330 0.00 -20.42 -5.34
CA GLY A 330 -1.37 -19.90 -5.28
C GLY A 330 -1.52 -18.57 -4.54
N VAL A 331 -0.54 -18.20 -3.69
CA VAL A 331 -0.55 -16.96 -2.90
C VAL A 331 -0.04 -15.79 -3.74
N ARG A 332 -0.84 -14.72 -3.80
CA ARG A 332 -0.49 -13.40 -4.29
C ARG A 332 -0.78 -12.38 -3.21
N ILE A 333 0.14 -11.42 -3.04
CA ILE A 333 0.02 -10.32 -2.08
C ILE A 333 0.12 -9.02 -2.88
N TYR A 334 -1.03 -8.38 -3.09
CA TYR A 334 -1.11 -7.07 -3.73
C TYR A 334 -0.95 -6.02 -2.64
N ASN A 335 0.19 -5.35 -2.57
CA ASN A 335 0.44 -4.43 -1.47
C ASN A 335 1.35 -3.26 -1.82
N LYS A 336 1.37 -2.29 -0.93
CA LYS A 336 2.44 -1.29 -0.87
C LYS A 336 2.89 -1.10 0.57
N ILE A 337 4.19 -1.30 0.80
CA ILE A 337 4.83 -1.08 2.10
C ILE A 337 5.32 0.36 2.29
N GLY A 338 5.51 0.73 3.55
CA GLY A 338 6.30 1.86 4.00
C GLY A 338 7.29 1.42 5.08
N GLN A 339 8.52 1.91 5.02
CA GLN A 339 9.55 1.70 6.04
C GLN A 339 10.39 2.96 6.12
N ALA A 340 10.35 3.67 7.25
CA ALA A 340 11.23 4.80 7.57
C ALA A 340 10.93 5.32 8.99
N TYR A 341 11.94 5.92 9.65
CA TYR A 341 11.77 6.60 10.94
C TYR A 341 11.09 5.71 12.00
N GLY A 342 11.50 4.45 12.13
CA GLY A 342 10.87 3.47 13.02
C GLY A 342 9.50 2.94 12.57
N PHE A 343 8.85 3.50 11.54
CA PHE A 343 7.56 3.01 11.08
C PHE A 343 7.70 1.88 10.06
N LEU A 344 7.01 0.77 10.29
CA LEU A 344 6.69 -0.24 9.29
C LEU A 344 5.19 -0.23 8.99
N ILE A 345 4.86 -0.13 7.71
CA ILE A 345 3.49 -0.13 7.21
C ILE A 345 3.39 -1.16 6.10
N ASP A 346 2.31 -1.92 6.10
CA ASP A 346 1.94 -2.75 4.97
C ASP A 346 0.43 -2.69 4.76
N ASN A 347 0.03 -2.35 3.54
CA ASN A 347 -1.35 -2.26 3.11
C ASN A 347 -1.56 -3.27 1.98
N ALA A 348 -2.20 -4.40 2.29
CA ALA A 348 -2.22 -5.59 1.45
C ALA A 348 -3.62 -6.13 1.17
N CYS A 349 -3.79 -6.73 0.00
CA CYS A 349 -4.83 -7.69 -0.31
C CYS A 349 -4.16 -9.05 -0.55
N VAL A 350 -4.48 -10.03 0.27
CA VAL A 350 -3.93 -11.38 0.21
C VAL A 350 -4.93 -12.29 -0.49
N VAL A 351 -4.45 -13.04 -1.49
CA VAL A 351 -5.25 -13.98 -2.27
C VAL A 351 -4.51 -15.31 -2.36
N ASP A 352 -5.13 -16.40 -1.91
CA ASP A 352 -4.74 -17.76 -2.25
C ASP A 352 -5.81 -18.40 -3.14
N SER A 353 -5.54 -18.39 -4.45
CA SER A 353 -6.47 -18.90 -5.46
C SER A 353 -6.60 -20.42 -5.50
N LEU A 354 -5.67 -21.14 -4.85
CA LEU A 354 -5.73 -22.61 -4.72
C LEU A 354 -6.55 -23.03 -3.51
N ARG A 355 -6.54 -22.22 -2.44
CA ARG A 355 -7.21 -22.54 -1.16
C ARG A 355 -8.45 -21.71 -0.87
N GLY A 356 -8.79 -20.75 -1.73
CA GLY A 356 -9.98 -19.91 -1.57
C GLY A 356 -9.87 -18.89 -0.42
N VAL A 357 -8.66 -18.44 -0.12
CA VAL A 357 -8.40 -17.37 0.84
C VAL A 357 -8.38 -16.03 0.11
N GLU A 358 -9.10 -15.05 0.63
CA GLU A 358 -9.13 -13.69 0.10
C GLU A 358 -9.53 -12.68 1.20
N PHE A 359 -8.66 -11.71 1.47
CA PHE A 359 -8.94 -10.63 2.41
C PHE A 359 -8.00 -9.44 2.20
N MET A 360 -8.37 -8.28 2.76
CA MET A 360 -7.43 -7.15 2.88
C MET A 360 -6.99 -6.97 4.33
N LEU A 361 -5.75 -6.57 4.50
CA LEU A 361 -5.13 -6.31 5.78
C LEU A 361 -4.18 -5.14 5.64
N SER A 362 -4.36 -4.13 6.48
CA SER A 362 -3.47 -2.98 6.57
C SER A 362 -3.03 -2.81 8.00
N ALA A 363 -1.74 -2.60 8.24
CA ALA A 363 -1.20 -2.38 9.56
C ALA A 363 -0.05 -1.37 9.52
N VAL A 364 0.07 -0.59 10.60
CA VAL A 364 1.26 0.20 10.93
C VAL A 364 1.76 -0.23 12.31
N VAL A 365 3.07 -0.36 12.46
CA VAL A 365 3.76 -0.59 13.74
C VAL A 365 5.01 0.29 13.79
N TYR A 366 5.27 0.90 14.94
CA TYR A 366 6.41 1.75 15.22
C TYR A 366 7.39 0.99 16.11
N CYS A 367 8.64 0.93 15.65
CA CYS A 367 9.77 0.19 16.20
C CYS A 367 10.91 1.19 16.41
N ASN A 368 10.85 1.92 17.51
CA ASN A 368 11.90 2.84 17.92
C ASN A 368 11.89 2.96 19.45
N ALA A 369 12.40 1.96 20.15
CA ALA A 369 12.28 1.87 21.60
C ALA A 369 13.16 2.87 22.34
N ASP A 370 14.33 3.23 21.80
CA ASP A 370 15.23 4.24 22.39
C ASP A 370 14.73 5.68 22.17
N GLY A 371 13.78 5.86 21.24
CA GLY A 371 13.17 7.15 20.93
C GLY A 371 14.06 8.09 20.13
N VAL A 372 15.16 7.60 19.54
CA VAL A 372 16.08 8.41 18.73
C VAL A 372 15.71 8.23 17.26
N LEU A 373 15.58 9.33 16.51
CA LEU A 373 15.33 9.27 15.07
C LEU A 373 16.61 9.56 14.27
N ASN A 374 16.70 8.97 13.08
CA ASN A 374 17.84 9.09 12.15
C ASN A 374 19.17 8.49 12.63
N ASP A 375 19.17 7.63 13.65
CA ASP A 375 20.36 6.89 14.08
C ASP A 375 20.41 5.45 13.51
N ASP A 376 19.41 5.09 12.70
CA ASP A 376 19.23 3.80 12.04
C ASP A 376 19.13 2.60 13.00
N GLN A 377 18.81 2.83 14.28
CA GLN A 377 18.61 1.79 15.30
C GLN A 377 17.11 1.54 15.53
N TYR A 378 16.48 0.81 14.61
CA TYR A 378 15.07 0.47 14.70
C TYR A 378 14.86 -1.05 14.87
N GLU A 379 13.90 -1.48 15.69
CA GLU A 379 13.61 -2.91 15.91
C GLU A 379 12.78 -3.55 14.79
N TYR A 380 13.10 -3.23 13.53
CA TYR A 380 12.38 -3.76 12.36
C TYR A 380 12.47 -5.28 12.28
N ASP A 381 13.67 -5.85 12.41
CA ASP A 381 13.89 -7.29 12.24
C ASP A 381 13.50 -8.13 13.46
N THR A 382 13.58 -7.54 14.65
CA THR A 382 13.34 -8.24 15.93
C THR A 382 11.90 -8.10 16.42
N VAL A 383 11.22 -6.99 16.10
CA VAL A 383 9.84 -6.73 16.55
C VAL A 383 8.88 -6.57 15.36
N GLY A 384 9.15 -5.61 14.48
CA GLY A 384 8.16 -5.16 13.49
C GLY A 384 7.81 -6.19 12.41
N LEU A 385 8.80 -6.71 11.69
CA LEU A 385 8.60 -7.74 10.66
C LEU A 385 8.06 -9.05 11.24
N PRO A 386 8.56 -9.58 12.38
CA PRO A 386 7.97 -10.75 13.03
C PRO A 386 6.50 -10.53 13.42
N PHE A 387 6.14 -9.36 13.96
CA PHE A 387 4.77 -9.00 14.29
C PHE A 387 3.87 -8.98 13.04
N LEU A 388 4.26 -8.27 11.98
CA LEU A 388 3.48 -8.16 10.74
C LEU A 388 3.31 -9.53 10.05
N ARG A 389 4.38 -10.34 10.02
CA ARG A 389 4.32 -11.72 9.53
C ARG A 389 3.27 -12.52 10.28
N ARG A 390 3.35 -12.53 11.63
CA ARG A 390 2.44 -13.31 12.47
C ARG A 390 0.99 -12.82 12.36
N LEU A 391 0.78 -11.50 12.31
CA LEU A 391 -0.54 -10.91 12.08
C LEU A 391 -1.16 -11.40 10.77
N GLY A 392 -0.39 -11.41 9.69
CA GLY A 392 -0.85 -11.94 8.39
C GLY A 392 -1.18 -13.43 8.43
N GLN A 393 -0.36 -14.24 9.12
CA GLN A 393 -0.59 -15.68 9.30
C GLN A 393 -1.88 -15.97 10.08
N LEU A 394 -2.11 -15.26 11.19
CA LEU A 394 -3.33 -15.40 12.01
C LEU A 394 -4.60 -15.17 11.18
N LEU A 395 -4.62 -14.12 10.35
CA LEU A 395 -5.78 -13.84 9.50
C LEU A 395 -5.88 -14.78 8.30
N TYR A 396 -4.76 -15.23 7.76
CA TYR A 396 -4.75 -16.25 6.72
C TYR A 396 -5.38 -17.55 7.23
N ASP A 397 -4.97 -18.03 8.41
CA ASP A 397 -5.51 -19.26 9.02
C ASP A 397 -7.00 -19.10 9.35
N TYR A 398 -7.40 -17.93 9.85
CA TYR A 398 -8.82 -17.61 10.08
C TYR A 398 -9.64 -17.64 8.78
N GLU A 399 -9.14 -17.07 7.69
CA GLU A 399 -9.82 -17.09 6.38
C GLU A 399 -9.80 -18.47 5.73
N LEU A 400 -8.76 -19.27 5.97
CA LEU A 400 -8.67 -20.65 5.50
C LEU A 400 -9.80 -21.48 6.12
N GLY A 401 -10.09 -21.32 7.41
CA GLY A 401 -11.22 -21.97 8.08
C GLY A 401 -12.61 -21.55 7.58
N ARG A 402 -12.68 -20.55 6.68
CA ARG A 402 -13.91 -20.04 6.08
C ARG A 402 -14.06 -20.40 4.61
N THR A 403 -13.12 -21.16 4.06
CA THR A 403 -13.13 -21.53 2.66
C THR A 403 -14.15 -22.63 2.35
N SER A 404 -14.56 -22.70 1.09
CA SER A 404 -15.42 -23.76 0.56
C SER A 404 -15.10 -23.96 -0.92
N PRO A 405 -15.43 -25.13 -1.53
CA PRO A 405 -15.19 -25.35 -2.95
C PRO A 405 -15.81 -24.28 -3.85
N ALA A 406 -16.99 -23.77 -3.49
CA ALA A 406 -17.64 -22.67 -4.21
C ALA A 406 -16.85 -21.37 -4.12
N ARG A 407 -16.41 -20.98 -2.92
CA ARG A 407 -15.59 -19.78 -2.70
C ARG A 407 -14.26 -19.86 -3.47
N THR A 408 -13.60 -21.03 -3.44
CA THR A 408 -12.35 -21.25 -4.19
C THR A 408 -12.54 -21.04 -5.69
N ARG A 409 -13.62 -21.59 -6.29
CA ARG A 409 -13.93 -21.35 -7.70
C ARG A 409 -14.17 -19.88 -8.02
N GLN A 410 -14.93 -19.18 -7.17
CA GLN A 410 -15.23 -17.75 -7.37
C GLN A 410 -13.97 -16.87 -7.28
N ILE A 411 -13.10 -17.12 -6.30
CA ILE A 411 -11.82 -16.41 -6.15
C ILE A 411 -10.92 -16.69 -7.36
N ARG A 412 -10.78 -17.96 -7.75
CA ARG A 412 -9.97 -18.34 -8.92
C ARG A 412 -10.47 -17.66 -10.20
N ALA A 413 -11.79 -17.58 -10.41
CA ALA A 413 -12.38 -16.94 -11.58
C ALA A 413 -12.19 -15.41 -11.58
N TYR A 414 -12.25 -14.76 -10.41
CA TYR A 414 -12.04 -13.32 -10.31
C TYR A 414 -10.58 -12.92 -10.57
N TRP A 415 -9.64 -13.70 -10.04
CA TRP A 415 -8.19 -13.45 -10.14
C TRP A 415 -7.51 -14.30 -11.21
N ALA A 416 -8.24 -14.71 -12.25
CA ALA A 416 -7.65 -15.43 -13.36
C ALA A 416 -6.70 -14.51 -14.14
N GLU A 417 -5.62 -15.06 -14.70
CA GLU A 417 -4.62 -14.27 -15.44
C GLU A 417 -5.25 -13.43 -16.56
N SER A 418 -6.28 -13.94 -17.24
CA SER A 418 -6.97 -13.21 -18.31
C SER A 418 -7.56 -11.87 -17.84
N LYS A 419 -7.90 -11.73 -16.55
CA LYS A 419 -8.38 -10.48 -15.94
C LYS A 419 -7.27 -9.56 -15.40
N GLU A 420 -6.04 -10.05 -15.35
CA GLU A 420 -4.88 -9.35 -14.80
C GLU A 420 -3.81 -9.01 -15.85
N ARG A 421 -4.03 -9.40 -17.11
CA ARG A 421 -3.09 -9.11 -18.20
C ARG A 421 -3.07 -7.62 -18.51
N SER A 422 -1.97 -6.97 -18.15
CA SER A 422 -1.39 -5.92 -19.00
C SER A 422 -0.37 -6.60 -19.91
N GLN A 423 -0.58 -6.53 -21.22
CA GLN A 423 0.48 -6.90 -22.15
C GLN A 423 1.61 -5.86 -21.99
N PRO A 424 2.86 -6.30 -21.78
CA PRO A 424 4.01 -5.40 -21.71
C PRO A 424 4.36 -4.81 -23.07
#